data_AF-A0A8A0RRP2-F1
#
_entry.id   AF-A0A8A0RRP2-F1
#
_cell.length_a   1.000
_cell.length_b   1.000
_cell.length_c   1.000
_cell.angle_alpha   90.00
_cell.angle_beta   90.00
_cell.angle_gamma   90.00
#
_symmetry.space_group_name_H-M   'P 1'
#
loop_
_entity.id
_entity.type
_entity.pdbx_description
1 polymer ?
#
loop_
_entity_poly.entity_id
_entity_poly.type
_entity_poly.pdbx_seq_one_letter_code
_entity_poly.pdbx_strand_id
1 'polypeptide(L)'
;MSLFYRRLFRGRSSGFTLVELIAVLAVLAVLVLIAVPGYVGFTRRAYLVRLQADGRLLYEASIRYYGHHDDWPVIRPALSDEELAGVRVFDLKLMSWGDLSELRAYIAEKEGKDPSEINFYRLDGEKLEPYILVRSSLDNYVFRNPAGELYILDPYSMPSSAGGGSSSRGPLREPAEGEIVIRTAEELAKIGRDPSYPYNGSYILMSDIDLEGFDYYGDGTGWAPIGSDSKSFTGTFDGNGFVIRNLYINRPGVSYQGLFGFVYGASISNVALESVNVTGYSNTGGLAGYIRNGSTIANSYSTGSVTGKWMNTGGLVGYTYRHDGIIDSFSTCSVTGGTYSTGGLLGRNESGWVTRCYSTGSVTGNAHVGGLVGLNLSKIIDSYSTASVTGNTRVGGLVGSNTDSEVSWAMITRSYSTGSVSGTSYAGGLVGYNVGSRVTASYWDTITSGLTTSAGGTGRTTAEMKQQSTFVDWDFDTVWQIDEGETYPYLRSNPQSPPPM
;
A
#
# COMPACT_ATOMS: atom_id res chain seq x y z
N MET A 1 61.10 -49.05 -23.32
CA MET A 1 59.80 -48.57 -22.82
C MET A 1 59.27 -47.53 -23.83
N SER A 2 58.17 -47.86 -24.52
CA SER A 2 57.19 -46.99 -25.23
C SER A 2 57.70 -45.86 -26.15
N LEU A 3 57.67 -46.04 -27.49
CA LEU A 3 56.58 -45.61 -28.42
C LEU A 3 56.34 -44.08 -28.47
N PHE A 4 57.04 -43.43 -29.42
CA PHE A 4 56.80 -42.08 -29.93
C PHE A 4 55.94 -42.18 -31.20
N TYR A 5 54.67 -41.74 -31.19
CA TYR A 5 53.74 -41.91 -32.32
C TYR A 5 53.44 -40.60 -33.08
N ARG A 6 53.96 -40.57 -34.31
CA ARG A 6 53.49 -40.03 -35.62
C ARG A 6 52.49 -38.85 -35.74
N ARG A 7 52.96 -37.85 -36.51
CA ARG A 7 52.22 -36.96 -37.45
C ARG A 7 51.48 -37.75 -38.57
N LEU A 8 50.33 -37.24 -39.06
CA LEU A 8 50.19 -36.59 -40.39
C LEU A 8 48.72 -36.26 -40.76
N PHE A 9 48.52 -35.03 -41.24
CA PHE A 9 47.31 -34.46 -41.87
C PHE A 9 47.34 -34.60 -43.41
N ARG A 10 46.16 -34.65 -44.07
CA ARG A 10 45.93 -34.11 -45.45
C ARG A 10 44.45 -33.97 -45.82
N GLY A 11 44.06 -32.84 -46.45
CA GLY A 11 42.80 -32.61 -47.19
C GLY A 11 42.61 -31.15 -47.64
N ARG A 12 42.20 -30.89 -48.89
CA ARG A 12 42.25 -29.61 -49.67
C ARG A 12 40.85 -29.23 -50.19
N SER A 13 40.43 -27.95 -50.13
CA SER A 13 39.18 -27.43 -50.76
C SER A 13 39.37 -25.98 -51.26
N SER A 14 38.97 -25.66 -52.50
CA SER A 14 39.02 -24.30 -53.07
C SER A 14 37.91 -23.42 -52.49
N GLY A 15 38.24 -22.68 -51.44
CA GLY A 15 37.31 -21.79 -50.74
C GLY A 15 37.25 -20.38 -51.35
N PHE A 16 36.18 -19.66 -51.00
CA PHE A 16 36.09 -18.21 -51.11
C PHE A 16 37.42 -17.60 -50.68
N THR A 17 37.91 -16.61 -51.44
CA THR A 17 39.08 -15.90 -50.95
C THR A 17 38.70 -15.27 -49.62
N LEU A 18 39.60 -15.38 -48.64
CA LEU A 18 39.33 -14.95 -47.27
C LEU A 18 38.87 -13.49 -47.21
N VAL A 19 39.36 -12.67 -48.14
CA VAL A 19 39.05 -11.25 -48.26
C VAL A 19 37.59 -11.02 -48.68
N GLU A 20 37.06 -11.80 -49.63
CA GLU A 20 35.67 -11.68 -50.10
C GLU A 20 34.66 -12.18 -49.07
N LEU A 21 34.98 -13.26 -48.36
CA LEU A 21 34.11 -13.78 -47.30
C LEU A 21 34.02 -12.80 -46.12
N ILE A 22 35.13 -12.17 -45.76
CA ILE A 22 35.15 -11.17 -44.68
C ILE A 22 34.39 -9.90 -45.08
N ALA A 23 34.49 -9.47 -46.34
CA ALA A 23 33.77 -8.28 -46.82
C ALA A 23 32.24 -8.46 -46.79
N VAL A 24 31.72 -9.61 -47.24
CA VAL A 24 30.27 -9.90 -47.26
C VAL A 24 29.72 -10.06 -45.84
N LEU A 25 30.45 -10.73 -44.95
CA LEU A 25 30.03 -10.90 -43.56
C LEU A 25 30.04 -9.57 -42.78
N ALA A 26 30.99 -8.67 -43.07
CA ALA A 26 31.04 -7.37 -42.43
C ALA A 26 29.84 -6.48 -42.82
N VAL A 27 29.44 -6.46 -44.10
CA VAL A 27 28.29 -5.67 -44.57
C VAL A 27 26.96 -6.21 -44.05
N LEU A 28 26.79 -7.54 -44.04
CA LEU A 28 25.59 -8.18 -43.48
C LEU A 28 25.48 -7.97 -41.97
N ALA A 29 26.59 -8.04 -41.23
CA ALA A 29 26.59 -7.78 -39.80
C ALA A 29 26.16 -6.33 -39.48
N VAL A 30 26.66 -5.35 -40.24
CA VAL A 30 26.31 -3.92 -40.03
C VAL A 30 24.84 -3.65 -40.38
N LEU A 31 24.32 -4.22 -41.47
CA LEU A 31 22.91 -4.06 -41.85
C LEU A 31 21.95 -4.72 -40.84
N VAL A 32 22.29 -5.89 -40.30
CA VAL A 32 21.52 -6.57 -39.25
C VAL A 32 21.58 -5.79 -37.93
N LEU A 33 22.75 -5.23 -37.59
CA LEU A 33 22.93 -4.39 -36.39
C LEU A 33 22.10 -3.10 -36.42
N ILE A 34 21.81 -2.55 -37.60
CA ILE A 34 21.00 -1.33 -37.74
C ILE A 34 19.51 -1.65 -37.87
N ALA A 35 19.13 -2.68 -38.63
CA ALA A 35 17.73 -2.96 -38.96
C ALA A 35 16.95 -3.70 -37.85
N VAL A 36 17.60 -4.60 -37.10
CA VAL A 36 16.93 -5.45 -36.10
C VAL A 36 16.48 -4.67 -34.86
N PRO A 37 17.28 -3.75 -34.29
CA PRO A 37 16.84 -2.99 -33.12
C PRO A 37 15.67 -2.03 -33.42
N GLY A 38 15.61 -1.47 -34.64
CA GLY A 38 14.56 -0.51 -35.04
C GLY A 38 13.19 -1.15 -35.30
N TYR A 39 13.15 -2.31 -35.96
CA TYR A 39 11.90 -2.94 -36.40
C TYR A 39 11.18 -3.73 -35.29
N VAL A 40 11.93 -4.31 -34.36
CA VAL A 40 11.36 -5.10 -33.24
C VAL A 40 10.88 -4.22 -32.08
N GLY A 41 11.42 -2.99 -31.94
CA GLY A 41 11.05 -2.06 -30.87
C GLY A 41 9.71 -1.31 -31.08
N PHE A 42 9.32 -1.02 -32.33
CA PHE A 42 8.13 -0.18 -32.62
C PHE A 42 6.79 -0.94 -32.65
N THR A 43 6.77 -2.21 -33.11
CA THR A 43 5.52 -2.97 -33.27
C THR A 43 4.99 -3.56 -31.96
N ARG A 44 5.88 -3.91 -31.02
CA ARG A 44 5.50 -4.45 -29.70
C ARG A 44 4.92 -3.40 -28.74
N ARG A 45 5.36 -2.14 -28.82
CA ARG A 45 4.83 -1.05 -27.96
C ARG A 45 3.44 -0.56 -28.42
N ALA A 46 3.14 -0.59 -29.72
CA ALA A 46 1.84 -0.16 -30.26
C ALA A 46 0.68 -1.15 -30.02
N TYR A 47 0.96 -2.46 -29.87
CA TYR A 47 -0.08 -3.48 -29.66
C TYR A 47 -0.59 -3.56 -28.20
N LEU A 48 0.29 -3.29 -27.22
CA LEU A 48 -0.07 -3.30 -25.79
C LEU A 48 -0.82 -2.04 -25.32
N VAL A 49 -0.52 -0.88 -25.91
CA VAL A 49 -1.30 0.35 -25.68
C VAL A 49 -2.73 0.24 -26.25
N ARG A 50 -2.92 -0.51 -27.35
CA ARG A 50 -4.22 -0.74 -28.01
C ARG A 50 -5.17 -1.63 -27.19
N LEU A 51 -4.69 -2.75 -26.64
CA LEU A 51 -5.50 -3.66 -25.80
C LEU A 51 -5.94 -3.07 -24.45
N GLN A 52 -5.17 -2.12 -23.89
CA GLN A 52 -5.57 -1.40 -22.67
C GLN A 52 -6.56 -0.25 -22.93
N ALA A 53 -6.58 0.32 -24.15
CA ALA A 53 -7.63 1.25 -24.60
C ALA A 53 -8.95 0.52 -24.91
N ASP A 54 -8.89 -0.69 -25.50
CA ASP A 54 -10.07 -1.48 -25.87
C ASP A 54 -10.86 -2.03 -24.65
N GLY A 55 -10.20 -2.31 -23.51
CA GLY A 55 -10.89 -2.69 -22.27
C GLY A 55 -11.62 -1.53 -21.57
N ARG A 56 -11.14 -0.29 -21.76
CA ARG A 56 -11.82 0.92 -21.25
C ARG A 56 -13.06 1.26 -22.08
N LEU A 57 -13.00 1.03 -23.40
CA LEU A 57 -14.11 1.15 -24.37
C LEU A 57 -15.28 0.18 -24.10
N LEU A 58 -15.00 -1.02 -23.59
CA LEU A 58 -16.02 -2.03 -23.24
C LEU A 58 -16.77 -1.70 -21.94
N TYR A 59 -16.09 -1.17 -20.94
CA TYR A 59 -16.70 -0.73 -19.67
C TYR A 59 -17.58 0.52 -19.84
N GLU A 60 -17.15 1.50 -20.64
CA GLU A 60 -17.95 2.69 -20.97
C GLU A 60 -19.19 2.36 -21.84
N ALA A 61 -19.09 1.36 -22.72
CA ALA A 61 -20.20 0.88 -23.55
C ALA A 61 -21.29 0.15 -22.72
N SER A 62 -20.90 -0.62 -21.70
CA SER A 62 -21.84 -1.28 -20.77
C SER A 62 -22.63 -0.29 -19.91
N ILE A 63 -22.02 0.82 -19.47
CA ILE A 63 -22.70 1.87 -18.70
C ILE A 63 -23.68 2.68 -19.59
N ARG A 64 -23.34 2.95 -20.85
CA ARG A 64 -24.24 3.63 -21.82
C ARG A 64 -25.44 2.77 -22.24
N TYR A 65 -25.28 1.45 -22.31
CA TYR A 65 -26.37 0.52 -22.57
C TYR A 65 -27.40 0.53 -21.43
N TYR A 66 -26.92 0.44 -20.18
CA TYR A 66 -27.76 0.51 -18.98
C TYR A 66 -28.58 1.82 -18.93
N GLY A 67 -27.96 2.97 -19.24
CA GLY A 67 -28.65 4.26 -19.24
C GLY A 67 -29.73 4.48 -20.33
N HIS A 68 -29.75 3.69 -21.41
CA HIS A 68 -30.77 3.80 -22.48
C HIS A 68 -31.89 2.75 -22.38
N HIS A 69 -31.66 1.68 -21.61
CA HIS A 69 -32.52 0.50 -21.61
C HIS A 69 -32.97 0.04 -20.21
N ASP A 70 -32.47 0.67 -19.13
CA ASP A 70 -32.79 0.34 -17.73
C ASP A 70 -32.57 -1.14 -17.35
N ASP A 71 -31.66 -1.83 -18.06
CA ASP A 71 -31.19 -3.18 -17.72
C ASP A 71 -29.75 -3.39 -18.21
N TRP A 72 -29.02 -4.29 -17.54
CA TRP A 72 -27.69 -4.72 -17.95
C TRP A 72 -27.81 -5.81 -19.03
N PRO A 73 -26.84 -5.92 -19.97
CA PRO A 73 -26.82 -7.05 -20.90
C PRO A 73 -26.63 -8.36 -20.11
N VAL A 74 -27.55 -9.31 -20.25
CA VAL A 74 -27.59 -10.50 -19.39
C VAL A 74 -26.81 -11.69 -19.97
N ILE A 75 -25.99 -12.36 -19.15
CA ILE A 75 -25.57 -13.75 -19.35
C ILE A 75 -26.44 -14.63 -18.44
N ARG A 76 -27.13 -15.65 -18.96
CA ARG A 76 -28.06 -16.50 -18.20
C ARG A 76 -27.92 -17.99 -18.59
N PRO A 77 -28.41 -18.95 -17.77
CA PRO A 77 -28.02 -19.31 -16.38
C PRO A 77 -28.15 -20.86 -16.21
N ALA A 78 -28.45 -21.50 -15.08
CA ALA A 78 -27.64 -21.78 -13.89
C ALA A 78 -27.63 -23.31 -13.63
N LEU A 79 -26.73 -23.76 -12.75
CA LEU A 79 -26.42 -25.13 -12.30
C LEU A 79 -27.63 -25.91 -11.71
N SER A 80 -27.54 -27.24 -11.71
CA SER A 80 -28.52 -28.20 -11.18
C SER A 80 -28.13 -28.78 -9.81
N ASP A 81 -29.11 -29.27 -9.04
CA ASP A 81 -28.92 -29.73 -7.66
C ASP A 81 -28.06 -31.02 -7.54
N GLU A 82 -27.84 -31.75 -8.64
CA GLU A 82 -26.82 -32.81 -8.82
C GLU A 82 -25.39 -32.25 -8.95
N GLU A 83 -25.23 -31.05 -9.53
CA GLU A 83 -23.94 -30.35 -9.66
C GLU A 83 -23.53 -29.65 -8.36
N LEU A 84 -24.45 -29.54 -7.40
CA LEU A 84 -24.22 -28.97 -6.07
C LEU A 84 -24.09 -30.00 -4.95
N ALA A 85 -24.63 -31.22 -5.06
CA ALA A 85 -24.71 -32.15 -3.93
C ALA A 85 -23.38 -32.84 -3.50
N GLY A 86 -22.32 -32.74 -4.31
CA GLY A 86 -21.05 -33.46 -4.08
C GLY A 86 -19.77 -32.63 -4.15
N VAL A 87 -19.84 -31.31 -4.37
CA VAL A 87 -18.66 -30.46 -4.57
C VAL A 87 -17.86 -30.33 -3.28
N ARG A 88 -16.79 -31.13 -3.19
CA ARG A 88 -15.74 -30.98 -2.18
C ARG A 88 -14.66 -30.06 -2.73
N VAL A 89 -14.46 -28.97 -2.01
CA VAL A 89 -13.26 -28.14 -2.08
C VAL A 89 -12.07 -28.99 -1.63
N PHE A 90 -10.99 -29.03 -2.42
CA PHE A 90 -9.71 -29.56 -1.98
C PHE A 90 -8.68 -28.45 -1.94
N ASP A 91 -8.13 -28.27 -0.74
CA ASP A 91 -7.00 -27.41 -0.50
C ASP A 91 -5.71 -28.21 -0.76
N LEU A 92 -5.01 -27.86 -1.84
CA LEU A 92 -3.75 -28.50 -2.23
C LEU A 92 -2.55 -28.06 -1.38
N LYS A 93 -2.74 -27.30 -0.29
CA LYS A 93 -1.65 -26.91 0.62
C LYS A 93 -1.43 -27.82 1.83
N LEU A 94 -2.26 -28.83 2.07
CA LEU A 94 -2.08 -29.80 3.17
C LEU A 94 -1.86 -31.23 2.68
N MET A 95 -0.80 -31.47 1.91
CA MET A 95 -0.23 -32.80 1.74
C MET A 95 1.29 -32.72 1.84
N SER A 96 1.80 -32.97 3.03
CA SER A 96 3.20 -33.36 3.20
C SER A 96 3.46 -34.62 2.40
N TRP A 97 4.32 -34.53 1.39
CA TRP A 97 5.01 -35.61 0.68
C TRP A 97 4.71 -37.03 1.19
N GLY A 98 3.81 -37.74 0.51
CA GLY A 98 3.56 -39.15 0.80
C GLY A 98 2.27 -39.68 0.16
N ASP A 99 2.46 -40.33 -0.99
CA ASP A 99 1.56 -41.32 -1.59
C ASP A 99 0.36 -40.84 -2.43
N LEU A 100 0.57 -40.82 -3.76
CA LEU A 100 -0.43 -40.60 -4.81
C LEU A 100 -1.51 -41.70 -4.86
N SER A 101 -1.35 -42.78 -4.10
CA SER A 101 -2.25 -43.93 -4.05
C SER A 101 -3.62 -43.57 -3.47
N GLU A 102 -3.69 -42.71 -2.45
CA GLU A 102 -4.97 -42.26 -1.88
C GLU A 102 -5.75 -41.37 -2.86
N LEU A 103 -5.03 -40.51 -3.59
CA LEU A 103 -5.64 -39.66 -4.61
C LEU A 103 -6.12 -40.49 -5.82
N ARG A 104 -5.37 -41.52 -6.26
CA ARG A 104 -5.85 -42.46 -7.30
C ARG A 104 -7.06 -43.25 -6.82
N ALA A 105 -7.05 -43.77 -5.60
CA ALA A 105 -8.16 -44.55 -5.04
C ALA A 105 -9.43 -43.71 -4.94
N TYR A 106 -9.31 -42.46 -4.50
CA TYR A 106 -10.43 -41.53 -4.41
C TYR A 106 -11.01 -41.18 -5.79
N ILE A 107 -10.16 -40.84 -6.77
CA ILE A 107 -10.62 -40.52 -8.13
C ILE A 107 -11.26 -41.74 -8.79
N ALA A 108 -10.65 -42.92 -8.64
CA ALA A 108 -11.15 -44.16 -9.21
C ALA A 108 -12.48 -44.61 -8.60
N GLU A 109 -12.67 -44.44 -7.28
CA GLU A 109 -13.95 -44.69 -6.62
C GLU A 109 -15.04 -43.74 -7.13
N LYS A 110 -14.72 -42.45 -7.32
CA LYS A 110 -15.67 -41.45 -7.83
C LYS A 110 -16.00 -41.62 -9.32
N GLU A 111 -15.08 -42.16 -10.09
CA GLU A 111 -15.28 -42.46 -11.51
C GLU A 111 -15.77 -43.90 -11.78
N GLY A 112 -15.89 -44.74 -10.74
CA GLY A 112 -16.30 -46.14 -10.88
C GLY A 112 -15.30 -47.00 -11.66
N LYS A 113 -14.00 -46.70 -11.56
CA LYS A 113 -12.90 -47.39 -12.23
C LYS A 113 -11.95 -48.03 -11.21
N ASP A 114 -11.06 -48.92 -11.65
CA ASP A 114 -10.02 -49.45 -10.77
C ASP A 114 -8.90 -48.41 -10.55
N PRO A 115 -8.40 -48.21 -9.31
CA PRO A 115 -7.34 -47.25 -9.01
C PRO A 115 -6.06 -47.41 -9.85
N SER A 116 -5.78 -48.61 -10.32
CA SER A 116 -4.63 -48.90 -11.19
C SER A 116 -4.77 -48.34 -12.61
N GLU A 117 -5.97 -47.95 -13.03
CA GLU A 117 -6.24 -47.38 -14.37
C GLU A 117 -6.04 -45.85 -14.44
N ILE A 118 -5.97 -45.16 -13.30
CA ILE A 118 -5.81 -43.69 -13.23
C ILE A 118 -4.34 -43.33 -13.31
N ASN A 119 -3.83 -42.82 -14.44
CA ASN A 119 -2.40 -42.50 -14.63
C ASN A 119 -2.07 -41.00 -14.55
N PHE A 120 -0.91 -40.66 -13.97
CA PHE A 120 -0.36 -39.29 -13.90
C PHE A 120 0.96 -39.20 -14.69
N TYR A 121 1.18 -38.11 -15.43
CA TYR A 121 2.39 -37.90 -16.23
C TYR A 121 2.94 -36.49 -16.10
N ARG A 122 4.26 -36.32 -16.33
CA ARG A 122 4.96 -35.02 -16.24
C ARG A 122 5.97 -34.90 -17.41
N LEU A 123 6.19 -33.68 -17.94
CA LEU A 123 6.70 -33.42 -19.30
C LEU A 123 8.21 -33.10 -19.51
N ASP A 124 9.08 -33.94 -18.96
CA ASP A 124 10.39 -34.34 -19.55
C ASP A 124 10.41 -35.88 -19.68
N GLY A 125 9.26 -36.52 -19.41
CA GLY A 125 9.27 -37.50 -18.30
C GLY A 125 9.10 -36.84 -16.93
N GLU A 126 9.53 -35.57 -16.71
CA GLU A 126 9.09 -34.69 -15.62
C GLU A 126 9.19 -33.14 -15.84
N LYS A 127 8.09 -32.44 -16.20
CA LYS A 127 7.89 -30.98 -15.96
C LYS A 127 6.47 -30.46 -15.67
N LEU A 128 6.42 -29.61 -14.66
CA LEU A 128 5.60 -28.39 -14.52
C LEU A 128 6.35 -27.24 -15.22
N GLU A 129 5.70 -26.47 -16.10
CA GLU A 129 6.23 -25.24 -16.75
C GLU A 129 5.07 -24.39 -17.32
N PRO A 130 5.24 -23.09 -17.61
CA PRO A 130 4.73 -22.02 -16.74
C PRO A 130 3.65 -21.14 -17.42
N TYR A 131 2.96 -20.38 -16.58
CA TYR A 131 1.95 -19.38 -16.98
C TYR A 131 2.55 -18.23 -17.79
N ILE A 132 1.89 -17.81 -18.87
CA ILE A 132 2.28 -16.63 -19.67
C ILE A 132 1.55 -15.40 -19.12
N LEU A 133 2.28 -14.32 -18.82
CA LEU A 133 1.71 -13.04 -18.40
C LEU A 133 1.04 -12.34 -19.59
N VAL A 134 -0.27 -12.07 -19.47
CA VAL A 134 -1.11 -11.59 -20.58
C VAL A 134 -1.54 -10.12 -20.42
N ARG A 135 -1.52 -9.56 -19.21
CA ARG A 135 -1.65 -8.10 -18.98
C ARG A 135 -0.92 -7.68 -17.70
N SER A 136 -0.31 -6.50 -17.72
CA SER A 136 0.14 -5.78 -16.52
C SER A 136 -0.52 -4.40 -16.45
N SER A 137 -1.26 -4.11 -15.39
CA SER A 137 -1.67 -2.76 -15.01
C SER A 137 -1.34 -2.52 -13.54
N LEU A 138 -1.51 -1.27 -13.07
CA LEU A 138 -1.05 -0.82 -11.75
C LEU A 138 -1.70 -1.56 -10.56
N ASP A 139 -2.80 -2.29 -10.77
CA ASP A 139 -3.59 -2.90 -9.67
C ASP A 139 -3.73 -4.43 -9.75
N ASN A 140 -3.21 -5.13 -10.78
CA ASN A 140 -3.22 -6.61 -10.85
C ASN A 140 -2.38 -7.18 -12.02
N TYR A 141 -1.98 -8.45 -11.87
CA TYR A 141 -1.32 -9.25 -12.91
C TYR A 141 -2.27 -10.33 -13.44
N VAL A 142 -2.44 -10.41 -14.77
CA VAL A 142 -3.33 -11.40 -15.39
C VAL A 142 -2.49 -12.40 -16.18
N PHE A 143 -2.65 -13.67 -15.85
CA PHE A 143 -1.99 -14.81 -16.48
C PHE A 143 -2.98 -15.58 -17.34
N ARG A 144 -2.50 -16.20 -18.42
CA ARG A 144 -3.31 -17.07 -19.27
C ARG A 144 -2.67 -18.43 -19.33
N ASN A 145 -3.49 -19.47 -19.18
CA ASN A 145 -3.04 -20.84 -19.36
C ASN A 145 -3.05 -21.21 -20.86
N PRO A 146 -2.47 -22.37 -21.23
CA PRO A 146 -2.41 -22.82 -22.63
C PRO A 146 -3.77 -23.11 -23.28
N ALA A 147 -4.84 -23.32 -22.49
CA ALA A 147 -6.21 -23.54 -22.99
C ALA A 147 -6.97 -22.23 -23.28
N GLY A 148 -6.40 -21.09 -22.89
CA GLY A 148 -6.93 -19.77 -23.20
C GLY A 148 -7.69 -19.10 -22.06
N GLU A 149 -7.77 -19.74 -20.90
CA GLU A 149 -8.44 -19.25 -19.69
C GLU A 149 -7.55 -18.27 -18.93
N LEU A 150 -8.18 -17.26 -18.33
CA LEU A 150 -7.50 -16.16 -17.65
C LEU A 150 -7.57 -16.32 -16.14
N TYR A 151 -6.43 -16.13 -15.48
CA TYR A 151 -6.26 -16.12 -14.03
C TYR A 151 -5.80 -14.72 -13.60
N ILE A 152 -6.47 -14.10 -12.64
CA ILE A 152 -6.18 -12.75 -12.15
C ILE A 152 -5.55 -12.85 -10.76
N LEU A 153 -4.41 -12.18 -10.57
CA LEU A 153 -3.76 -12.02 -9.28
C LEU A 153 -3.96 -10.57 -8.82
N ASP A 154 -4.87 -10.39 -7.87
CA ASP A 154 -5.22 -9.12 -7.22
C ASP A 154 -4.53 -9.04 -5.84
N PRO A 155 -3.61 -8.10 -5.61
CA PRO A 155 -2.94 -7.97 -4.31
C PRO A 155 -3.79 -7.27 -3.23
N TYR A 156 -5.01 -6.77 -3.54
CA TYR A 156 -5.83 -5.99 -2.60
C TYR A 156 -7.12 -6.67 -2.13
N SER A 157 -7.33 -7.96 -2.39
CA SER A 157 -8.48 -8.68 -1.84
C SER A 157 -8.20 -9.27 -0.44
N MET A 158 -8.67 -8.59 0.60
CA MET A 158 -9.14 -9.17 1.88
C MET A 158 -10.43 -8.44 2.30
N PRO A 159 -11.34 -9.11 3.02
CA PRO A 159 -12.77 -9.12 2.70
C PRO A 159 -13.51 -7.84 3.11
N SER A 160 -14.43 -7.43 2.24
CA SER A 160 -15.52 -6.52 2.56
C SER A 160 -16.52 -7.21 3.50
N SER A 161 -16.76 -6.65 4.68
CA SER A 161 -18.00 -6.90 5.42
C SER A 161 -19.03 -5.84 5.05
N ALA A 162 -20.23 -6.32 4.73
CA ALA A 162 -21.40 -5.55 4.34
C ALA A 162 -21.81 -4.45 5.33
N GLY A 163 -22.55 -3.47 4.81
CA GLY A 163 -22.87 -2.20 5.46
C GLY A 163 -23.64 -2.30 6.77
N GLY A 164 -23.36 -1.32 7.61
CA GLY A 164 -24.07 -0.96 8.84
C GLY A 164 -23.36 0.25 9.42
N GLY A 165 -24.03 1.39 9.51
CA GLY A 165 -23.41 2.65 9.92
C GLY A 165 -22.82 2.62 11.34
N SER A 166 -21.89 3.55 11.56
CA SER A 166 -21.34 3.97 12.86
C SER A 166 -20.31 3.02 13.52
N SER A 167 -19.07 3.09 13.03
CA SER A 167 -17.82 3.25 13.79
C SER A 167 -16.67 2.73 12.93
N SER A 168 -15.49 3.35 13.01
CA SER A 168 -14.26 2.95 12.32
C SER A 168 -13.69 1.59 12.77
N ARG A 169 -14.53 0.71 13.31
CA ARG A 169 -14.16 -0.54 13.97
C ARG A 169 -14.52 -1.69 13.03
N GLY A 170 -13.52 -2.42 12.57
CA GLY A 170 -13.76 -3.70 11.87
C GLY A 170 -14.57 -4.66 12.76
N PRO A 171 -15.31 -5.61 12.18
CA PRO A 171 -16.05 -6.60 12.96
C PRO A 171 -15.08 -7.40 13.85
N LEU A 172 -15.47 -7.60 15.11
CA LEU A 172 -14.74 -8.47 16.03
C LEU A 172 -14.65 -9.87 15.43
N ARG A 173 -13.46 -10.49 15.49
CA ARG A 173 -13.24 -11.89 15.14
C ARG A 173 -12.59 -12.66 16.30
N GLU A 174 -12.80 -13.97 16.28
CA GLU A 174 -12.08 -14.88 17.16
C GLU A 174 -10.61 -15.02 16.72
N PRO A 175 -9.69 -15.30 17.67
CA PRO A 175 -8.30 -15.60 17.35
C PRO A 175 -8.17 -16.82 16.43
N ALA A 176 -7.34 -16.71 15.40
CA ALA A 176 -6.97 -17.84 14.57
C ALA A 176 -5.94 -18.74 15.29
N GLU A 177 -5.80 -19.98 14.80
CA GLU A 177 -4.80 -20.90 15.34
C GLU A 177 -3.39 -20.31 15.22
N GLY A 178 -2.66 -20.31 16.34
CA GLY A 178 -1.31 -19.75 16.42
C GLY A 178 -1.23 -18.23 16.66
N GLU A 179 -2.36 -17.53 16.72
CA GLU A 179 -2.37 -16.12 17.16
C GLU A 179 -2.20 -16.00 18.67
N ILE A 180 -1.33 -15.09 19.08
CA ILE A 180 -1.06 -14.75 20.47
C ILE A 180 -2.07 -13.67 20.87
N VAL A 181 -2.92 -14.01 21.82
CA VAL A 181 -3.97 -13.12 22.29
C VAL A 181 -3.42 -12.13 23.31
N ILE A 182 -3.79 -10.86 23.14
CA ILE A 182 -3.46 -9.77 24.05
C ILE A 182 -4.74 -9.23 24.69
N ARG A 183 -4.79 -9.19 26.02
CA ARG A 183 -5.89 -8.66 26.82
C ARG A 183 -5.45 -7.63 27.86
N THR A 184 -4.18 -7.57 28.20
CA THR A 184 -3.67 -6.61 29.20
C THR A 184 -2.47 -5.83 28.70
N ALA A 185 -2.20 -4.71 29.38
CA ALA A 185 -1.02 -3.88 29.12
C ALA A 185 0.28 -4.68 29.29
N GLU A 186 0.32 -5.56 30.29
CA GLU A 186 1.47 -6.43 30.57
C GLU A 186 1.70 -7.45 29.44
N GLU A 187 0.64 -8.04 28.90
CA GLU A 187 0.73 -8.96 27.75
C GLU A 187 1.22 -8.21 26.50
N LEU A 188 0.69 -7.01 26.24
CA LEU A 188 1.15 -6.17 25.14
C LEU A 188 2.64 -5.82 25.28
N ALA A 189 3.10 -5.52 26.51
CA ALA A 189 4.48 -5.13 26.78
C ALA A 189 5.49 -6.29 26.61
N LYS A 190 5.02 -7.54 26.67
CA LYS A 190 5.86 -8.74 26.47
C LYS A 190 6.34 -8.92 25.04
N ILE A 191 5.68 -8.31 24.04
CA ILE A 191 6.06 -8.45 22.62
C ILE A 191 7.53 -8.09 22.42
N GLY A 192 8.31 -9.07 21.95
CA GLY A 192 9.74 -8.99 21.70
C GLY A 192 10.64 -9.13 22.93
N ARG A 193 10.07 -9.33 24.12
CA ARG A 193 10.77 -9.36 25.41
C ARG A 193 10.57 -10.66 26.18
N ASP A 194 9.50 -11.38 25.89
CA ASP A 194 9.23 -12.73 26.37
C ASP A 194 9.33 -13.71 25.18
N PRO A 195 9.99 -14.87 25.32
CA PRO A 195 10.06 -15.88 24.26
C PRO A 195 8.69 -16.35 23.74
N SER A 196 7.65 -16.27 24.56
CA SER A 196 6.27 -16.63 24.20
C SER A 196 5.56 -15.52 23.39
N TYR A 197 6.18 -14.34 23.28
CA TYR A 197 5.70 -13.17 22.55
C TYR A 197 6.83 -12.68 21.63
N PRO A 198 7.21 -13.44 20.58
CA PRO A 198 8.35 -13.07 19.73
C PRO A 198 8.04 -11.93 18.76
N TYR A 199 9.06 -11.19 18.30
CA TYR A 199 8.89 -10.06 17.36
C TYR A 199 8.21 -10.41 16.03
N ASN A 200 8.24 -11.69 15.64
CA ASN A 200 7.65 -12.23 14.41
C ASN A 200 6.35 -13.02 14.67
N GLY A 201 5.75 -12.89 15.86
CA GLY A 201 4.47 -13.53 16.19
C GLY A 201 3.28 -12.88 15.48
N SER A 202 2.15 -13.60 15.44
CA SER A 202 0.85 -13.03 15.05
C SER A 202 0.06 -12.68 16.30
N TYR A 203 -0.40 -11.43 16.40
CA TYR A 203 -1.05 -10.90 17.59
C TYR A 203 -2.45 -10.40 17.29
N ILE A 204 -3.37 -10.62 18.22
CA ILE A 204 -4.75 -10.12 18.17
C ILE A 204 -5.16 -9.57 19.53
N LEU A 205 -5.76 -8.37 19.55
CA LEU A 205 -6.41 -7.85 20.74
C LEU A 205 -7.75 -8.57 20.98
N MET A 206 -8.04 -8.91 22.23
CA MET A 206 -9.34 -9.46 22.66
C MET A 206 -9.97 -8.69 23.82
N SER A 207 -9.42 -7.52 24.13
CA SER A 207 -10.02 -6.52 25.01
C SER A 207 -9.37 -5.17 24.79
N ASP A 208 -10.06 -4.11 25.21
CA ASP A 208 -9.43 -2.79 25.32
C ASP A 208 -8.27 -2.83 26.30
N ILE A 209 -7.23 -2.04 26.00
CA ILE A 209 -6.01 -1.93 26.81
C ILE A 209 -5.90 -0.51 27.34
N ASP A 210 -5.77 -0.35 28.65
CA ASP A 210 -5.45 0.93 29.28
C ASP A 210 -3.98 0.98 29.68
N LEU A 211 -3.25 1.98 29.19
CA LEU A 211 -1.85 2.23 29.50
C LEU A 211 -1.66 3.38 30.50
N GLU A 212 -2.72 3.85 31.16
CA GLU A 212 -2.62 4.90 32.17
C GLU A 212 -1.65 4.48 33.29
N GLY A 213 -0.67 5.34 33.58
CA GLY A 213 0.35 5.08 34.58
C GLY A 213 1.34 3.97 34.22
N PHE A 214 1.24 3.35 33.04
CA PHE A 214 2.14 2.28 32.62
C PHE A 214 3.54 2.84 32.35
N ASP A 215 4.49 2.41 33.18
CA ASP A 215 5.89 2.83 33.10
C ASP A 215 6.80 1.60 33.08
N TYR A 216 7.28 1.25 31.89
CA TYR A 216 7.96 -0.03 31.68
C TYR A 216 9.29 -0.13 32.44
N TYR A 217 10.03 0.97 32.57
CA TYR A 217 11.34 0.98 33.21
C TYR A 217 11.32 1.53 34.65
N GLY A 218 10.18 2.06 35.12
CA GLY A 218 10.07 2.72 36.42
C GLY A 218 10.84 4.03 36.53
N ASP A 219 11.17 4.67 35.39
CA ASP A 219 11.95 5.91 35.29
C ASP A 219 11.11 7.14 34.92
N GLY A 220 9.79 7.00 34.84
CA GLY A 220 8.85 8.04 34.47
C GLY A 220 8.80 8.34 32.96
N THR A 221 9.46 7.53 32.11
CA THR A 221 9.45 7.72 30.65
C THR A 221 8.33 6.99 29.93
N GLY A 222 7.55 6.18 30.65
CA GLY A 222 6.33 5.54 30.16
C GLY A 222 6.60 4.28 29.33
N TRP A 223 5.74 4.05 28.34
CA TRP A 223 5.76 2.88 27.46
C TRP A 223 7.11 2.63 26.80
N ALA A 224 7.61 1.38 26.79
CA ALA A 224 8.79 1.01 26.01
C ALA A 224 8.37 0.54 24.61
N PRO A 225 8.75 1.26 23.52
CA PRO A 225 8.30 0.93 22.17
C PRO A 225 8.54 -0.52 21.77
N ILE A 226 7.59 -1.12 21.03
CA ILE A 226 7.76 -2.46 20.46
C ILE A 226 8.67 -2.36 19.25
N GLY A 227 9.80 -3.05 19.31
CA GLY A 227 10.79 -3.10 18.23
C GLY A 227 11.80 -1.95 18.26
N SER A 228 13.01 -2.25 17.82
CA SER A 228 14.12 -1.31 17.63
C SER A 228 14.78 -1.50 16.27
N ASP A 229 15.72 -0.62 15.93
CA ASP A 229 16.57 -0.73 14.74
C ASP A 229 17.39 -2.03 14.67
N SER A 230 17.69 -2.64 15.81
CA SER A 230 18.43 -3.91 15.95
C SER A 230 17.52 -5.13 16.16
N LYS A 231 16.30 -4.93 16.64
CA LYS A 231 15.30 -5.98 16.87
C LYS A 231 13.92 -5.47 16.47
N SER A 232 13.66 -5.43 15.16
CA SER A 232 12.41 -4.87 14.63
C SER A 232 11.22 -5.78 14.87
N PHE A 233 10.02 -5.21 14.93
CA PHE A 233 8.78 -5.98 14.83
C PHE A 233 8.59 -6.43 13.38
N THR A 234 8.41 -7.73 13.16
CA THR A 234 8.32 -8.36 11.83
C THR A 234 7.09 -9.26 11.68
N GLY A 235 6.21 -9.26 12.69
CA GLY A 235 5.03 -10.11 12.74
C GLY A 235 3.76 -9.45 12.19
N THR A 236 2.62 -9.85 12.74
CA THR A 236 1.31 -9.27 12.43
C THR A 236 0.63 -8.81 13.72
N PHE A 237 -0.05 -7.66 13.67
CA PHE A 237 -0.78 -7.13 14.82
C PHE A 237 -2.17 -6.64 14.38
N ASP A 238 -3.20 -7.28 14.91
CA ASP A 238 -4.61 -6.94 14.65
C ASP A 238 -5.25 -6.36 15.91
N GLY A 239 -5.64 -5.09 15.85
CA GLY A 239 -6.36 -4.43 16.94
C GLY A 239 -7.81 -4.91 17.11
N ASN A 240 -8.35 -5.65 16.13
CA ASN A 240 -9.62 -6.38 16.23
C ASN A 240 -10.79 -5.54 16.76
N GLY A 241 -10.85 -4.25 16.42
CA GLY A 241 -11.92 -3.33 16.87
C GLY A 241 -11.82 -2.87 18.33
N PHE A 242 -10.81 -3.30 19.08
CA PHE A 242 -10.51 -2.83 20.44
C PHE A 242 -9.60 -1.60 20.43
N VAL A 243 -9.61 -0.89 21.56
CA VAL A 243 -8.86 0.36 21.73
C VAL A 243 -7.70 0.20 22.70
N ILE A 244 -6.56 0.80 22.37
CA ILE A 244 -5.46 1.04 23.32
C ILE A 244 -5.49 2.51 23.71
N ARG A 245 -5.67 2.81 25.00
CA ARG A 245 -5.80 4.18 25.51
C ARG A 245 -4.63 4.61 26.38
N ASN A 246 -4.45 5.92 26.51
CA ASN A 246 -3.55 6.56 27.47
C ASN A 246 -2.07 6.19 27.28
N LEU A 247 -1.65 5.90 26.05
CA LEU A 247 -0.25 5.66 25.71
C LEU A 247 0.60 6.90 26.04
N TYR A 248 1.50 6.78 27.02
CA TYR A 248 2.44 7.82 27.39
C TYR A 248 3.89 7.42 27.07
N ILE A 249 4.61 8.30 26.37
CA ILE A 249 6.05 8.15 26.08
C ILE A 249 6.69 9.54 26.27
N ASN A 250 7.73 9.65 27.10
CA ASN A 250 8.50 10.90 27.22
C ASN A 250 10.01 10.65 27.12
N ARG A 251 10.52 10.60 25.88
CA ARG A 251 11.94 10.36 25.58
C ARG A 251 12.44 11.35 24.53
N PRO A 252 12.57 12.64 24.87
CA PRO A 252 12.89 13.71 23.91
C PRO A 252 14.27 13.59 23.26
N GLY A 253 15.16 12.74 23.79
CA GLY A 253 16.50 12.44 23.23
C GLY A 253 16.61 11.10 22.51
N VAL A 254 15.52 10.31 22.39
CA VAL A 254 15.54 8.97 21.80
C VAL A 254 14.68 8.93 20.53
N SER A 255 15.22 8.31 19.48
CA SER A 255 14.52 8.16 18.19
C SER A 255 13.67 6.90 18.16
N TYR A 256 12.78 6.80 17.17
CA TYR A 256 11.92 5.63 16.92
C TYR A 256 10.86 5.45 18.01
N GLN A 257 10.05 6.48 18.22
CA GLN A 257 9.06 6.54 19.27
C GLN A 257 7.64 6.36 18.71
N GLY A 258 6.85 5.55 19.41
CA GLY A 258 5.46 5.19 19.13
C GLY A 258 5.10 3.93 19.91
N LEU A 259 3.87 3.42 19.77
CA LEU A 259 3.53 2.09 20.30
C LEU A 259 4.55 1.06 19.78
N PHE A 260 4.79 1.11 18.46
CA PHE A 260 5.89 0.44 17.78
C PHE A 260 7.03 1.43 17.51
N GLY A 261 8.24 1.08 17.91
CA GLY A 261 9.41 1.90 17.60
C GLY A 261 9.86 1.70 16.16
N PHE A 262 10.05 0.43 15.79
CA PHE A 262 10.57 0.04 14.49
C PHE A 262 9.87 -1.20 13.93
N VAL A 263 9.28 -1.06 12.74
CA VAL A 263 8.50 -2.08 12.04
C VAL A 263 9.20 -2.44 10.73
N TYR A 264 9.35 -3.72 10.43
CA TYR A 264 10.09 -4.22 9.26
C TYR A 264 9.39 -5.43 8.62
N GLY A 265 8.90 -5.29 7.38
CA GLY A 265 8.18 -6.36 6.68
C GLY A 265 6.97 -6.92 7.41
N ALA A 266 6.32 -6.10 8.25
CA ALA A 266 5.23 -6.51 9.13
C ALA A 266 3.87 -5.96 8.65
N SER A 267 2.77 -6.48 9.20
CA SER A 267 1.43 -5.93 8.99
C SER A 267 0.78 -5.53 10.31
N ILE A 268 0.31 -4.28 10.39
CA ILE A 268 -0.41 -3.74 11.54
C ILE A 268 -1.76 -3.26 11.04
N SER A 269 -2.84 -3.72 11.65
CA SER A 269 -4.19 -3.41 11.20
C SER A 269 -5.16 -3.19 12.36
N ASN A 270 -6.21 -2.40 12.12
CA ASN A 270 -7.33 -2.20 13.04
C ASN A 270 -6.93 -1.65 14.41
N VAL A 271 -5.80 -0.91 14.50
CA VAL A 271 -5.30 -0.39 15.78
C VAL A 271 -5.89 0.99 16.04
N ALA A 272 -6.68 1.09 17.10
CA ALA A 272 -7.22 2.34 17.62
C ALA A 272 -6.41 2.84 18.82
N LEU A 273 -5.69 3.95 18.67
CA LEU A 273 -4.99 4.62 19.77
C LEU A 273 -5.74 5.86 20.23
N GLU A 274 -6.20 5.86 21.47
CA GLU A 274 -6.93 6.99 22.06
C GLU A 274 -6.12 7.68 23.16
N SER A 275 -6.12 9.01 23.16
CA SER A 275 -5.46 9.83 24.19
C SER A 275 -3.95 9.56 24.32
N VAL A 276 -3.24 9.44 23.20
CA VAL A 276 -1.78 9.30 23.22
C VAL A 276 -1.11 10.60 23.66
N ASN A 277 0.01 10.50 24.37
CA ASN A 277 0.91 11.60 24.70
C ASN A 277 2.35 11.12 24.47
N VAL A 278 2.85 11.35 23.24
CA VAL A 278 4.13 10.83 22.78
C VAL A 278 5.11 11.96 22.56
N THR A 279 6.22 11.96 23.28
CA THR A 279 7.37 12.84 23.08
C THR A 279 8.62 12.02 22.70
N GLY A 280 9.19 12.30 21.53
CA GLY A 280 10.39 11.63 21.00
C GLY A 280 11.38 12.60 20.34
N TYR A 281 12.52 12.08 19.90
CA TYR A 281 13.55 12.86 19.20
C TYR A 281 13.34 12.89 17.68
N SER A 282 13.71 11.83 16.97
CA SER A 282 13.47 11.65 15.54
C SER A 282 12.62 10.42 15.26
N ASN A 283 11.86 10.46 14.17
CA ASN A 283 10.96 9.37 13.75
C ASN A 283 9.98 9.06 14.88
N THR A 284 9.10 10.03 15.14
CA THR A 284 8.12 9.97 16.24
C THR A 284 6.72 9.92 15.65
N GLY A 285 5.96 8.89 16.01
CA GLY A 285 4.56 8.71 15.65
C GLY A 285 3.75 8.22 16.84
N GLY A 286 2.42 8.35 16.80
CA GLY A 286 1.56 7.73 17.81
C GLY A 286 1.63 6.20 17.74
N LEU A 287 1.42 5.65 16.54
CA LEU A 287 1.42 4.20 16.30
C LEU A 287 2.81 3.66 16.02
N ALA A 288 3.54 4.28 15.09
CA ALA A 288 4.87 3.81 14.70
C ALA A 288 5.89 4.94 14.54
N GLY A 289 7.08 4.76 15.11
CA GLY A 289 8.20 5.68 14.85
C GLY A 289 8.72 5.55 13.42
N TYR A 290 9.01 4.32 13.01
CA TYR A 290 9.58 4.00 11.70
C TYR A 290 8.97 2.70 11.15
N ILE A 291 8.54 2.72 9.89
CA ILE A 291 8.11 1.51 9.16
C ILE A 291 8.96 1.31 7.90
N ARG A 292 9.26 0.04 7.57
CA ARG A 292 10.21 -0.30 6.50
C ARG A 292 9.87 -1.59 5.76
N ASN A 293 10.36 -1.69 4.53
CA ASN A 293 10.57 -2.95 3.81
C ASN A 293 9.27 -3.71 3.55
N GLY A 294 8.29 -3.04 2.94
CA GLY A 294 6.99 -3.64 2.65
C GLY A 294 6.07 -3.70 3.86
N SER A 295 6.32 -2.90 4.90
CA SER A 295 5.45 -2.86 6.07
C SER A 295 4.12 -2.17 5.74
N THR A 296 3.03 -2.63 6.35
CA THR A 296 1.69 -2.05 6.14
C THR A 296 1.07 -1.63 7.46
N ILE A 297 0.41 -0.46 7.44
CA ILE A 297 -0.51 0.03 8.47
C ILE A 297 -1.86 0.26 7.78
N ALA A 298 -2.90 -0.43 8.26
CA ALA A 298 -4.24 -0.37 7.68
C ALA A 298 -5.31 -0.11 8.76
N ASN A 299 -6.39 0.59 8.42
CA ASN A 299 -7.57 0.77 9.28
C ASN A 299 -7.22 1.22 10.71
N SER A 300 -6.22 2.09 10.85
CA SER A 300 -5.64 2.43 12.15
C SER A 300 -5.67 3.93 12.40
N TYR A 301 -5.79 4.32 13.66
CA TYR A 301 -5.83 5.73 14.01
C TYR A 301 -5.16 6.08 15.32
N SER A 302 -4.86 7.37 15.47
CA SER A 302 -4.38 7.96 16.72
C SER A 302 -5.10 9.27 17.04
N THR A 303 -5.43 9.46 18.32
CA THR A 303 -5.92 10.71 18.90
C THR A 303 -5.03 11.11 20.09
N GLY A 304 -4.92 12.41 20.40
CA GLY A 304 -4.09 12.92 21.49
C GLY A 304 -3.01 13.90 21.01
N SER A 305 -1.77 13.77 21.49
CA SER A 305 -0.65 14.64 21.17
C SER A 305 0.64 13.88 20.82
N VAL A 306 1.34 14.36 19.80
CA VAL A 306 2.64 13.82 19.37
C VAL A 306 3.64 14.95 19.20
N THR A 307 4.77 14.86 19.88
CA THR A 307 5.86 15.83 19.85
C THR A 307 7.18 15.18 19.45
N GLY A 308 7.75 15.59 18.32
CA GLY A 308 9.10 15.22 17.91
C GLY A 308 10.06 16.41 18.00
N LYS A 309 11.30 16.18 18.43
CA LYS A 309 12.26 17.28 18.68
C LYS A 309 13.23 17.58 17.53
N TRP A 310 13.41 16.68 16.55
CA TRP A 310 14.40 16.87 15.50
C TRP A 310 13.88 16.63 14.08
N MET A 311 13.90 15.39 13.57
CA MET A 311 13.65 15.14 12.15
C MET A 311 12.16 14.99 11.80
N ASN A 312 11.63 13.77 11.85
CA ASN A 312 10.34 13.42 11.29
C ASN A 312 9.32 13.16 12.41
N THR A 313 8.19 13.87 12.35
CA THR A 313 7.09 13.74 13.31
C THR A 313 5.77 13.58 12.56
N GLY A 314 5.01 12.54 12.87
CA GLY A 314 3.65 12.35 12.35
C GLY A 314 2.68 12.00 13.46
N GLY A 315 1.39 12.31 13.31
CA GLY A 315 0.38 11.92 14.31
C GLY A 315 0.22 10.41 14.41
N LEU A 316 0.33 9.69 13.29
CA LEU A 316 0.26 8.23 13.26
C LEU A 316 1.65 7.59 13.08
N VAL A 317 2.42 8.05 12.08
CA VAL A 317 3.71 7.46 11.71
C VAL A 317 4.79 8.51 11.57
N GLY A 318 5.98 8.28 12.11
CA GLY A 318 7.12 9.20 11.95
C GLY A 318 7.72 9.17 10.54
N TYR A 319 8.16 8.00 10.07
CA TYR A 319 8.88 7.84 8.80
C TYR A 319 8.61 6.48 8.14
N THR A 320 8.52 6.48 6.81
CA THR A 320 8.36 5.28 5.97
C THR A 320 9.53 5.16 4.99
N TYR A 321 10.02 3.94 4.72
CA TYR A 321 11.16 3.70 3.84
C TYR A 321 11.13 2.30 3.18
N ARG A 322 11.10 2.28 1.84
CA ARG A 322 11.02 1.13 0.92
C ARG A 322 9.69 0.37 0.93
N HIS A 323 8.81 0.76 0.00
CA HIS A 323 7.58 0.05 -0.41
C HIS A 323 6.54 -0.18 0.69
N ASP A 324 6.43 0.74 1.65
CA ASP A 324 5.47 0.62 2.75
C ASP A 324 4.07 1.13 2.37
N GLY A 325 3.04 0.82 3.17
CA GLY A 325 1.68 1.29 2.93
C GLY A 325 1.03 1.83 4.20
N ILE A 326 0.41 3.00 4.13
CA ILE A 326 -0.53 3.54 5.13
C ILE A 326 -1.87 3.72 4.42
N ILE A 327 -2.85 2.91 4.80
CA ILE A 327 -4.10 2.74 4.06
C ILE A 327 -5.29 2.87 5.03
N ASP A 328 -6.35 3.56 4.61
CA ASP A 328 -7.61 3.65 5.37
C ASP A 328 -7.37 4.10 6.84
N SER A 329 -6.40 5.00 7.05
CA SER A 329 -5.91 5.35 8.38
C SER A 329 -5.92 6.85 8.60
N PHE A 330 -6.07 7.29 9.86
CA PHE A 330 -6.18 8.71 10.15
C PHE A 330 -5.50 9.12 11.45
N SER A 331 -5.30 10.43 11.63
CA SER A 331 -4.88 10.97 12.91
C SER A 331 -5.59 12.28 13.23
N THR A 332 -6.11 12.37 14.45
CA THR A 332 -6.64 13.63 15.00
C THR A 332 -5.71 14.23 16.05
N CYS A 333 -4.45 13.75 16.11
CA CYS A 333 -3.47 14.24 17.07
C CYS A 333 -3.10 15.70 16.82
N SER A 334 -2.89 16.45 17.90
CA SER A 334 -2.12 17.69 17.82
C SER A 334 -0.63 17.32 17.67
N VAL A 335 -0.03 17.68 16.53
CA VAL A 335 1.35 17.31 16.18
C VAL A 335 2.26 18.53 16.28
N THR A 336 3.31 18.43 17.10
CA THR A 336 4.38 19.43 17.19
C THR A 336 5.71 18.80 16.78
N GLY A 337 6.23 19.16 15.61
CA GLY A 337 7.53 18.70 15.16
C GLY A 337 8.64 19.73 15.35
N GLY A 338 9.87 19.24 15.35
CA GLY A 338 11.07 20.04 15.52
C GLY A 338 11.53 20.72 14.23
N THR A 339 12.72 20.38 13.79
CA THR A 339 13.45 21.12 12.76
C THR A 339 13.04 20.77 11.33
N TYR A 340 12.79 19.49 11.03
CA TYR A 340 12.83 19.04 9.64
C TYR A 340 11.47 18.81 8.99
N SER A 341 10.67 17.85 9.45
CA SER A 341 9.42 17.50 8.78
C SER A 341 8.33 17.09 9.75
N THR A 342 7.15 17.68 9.56
CA THR A 342 5.98 17.47 10.42
C THR A 342 4.75 17.25 9.55
N GLY A 343 4.06 16.13 9.74
CA GLY A 343 2.76 15.87 9.12
C GLY A 343 1.69 15.54 10.16
N GLY A 344 0.43 15.86 9.89
CA GLY A 344 -0.66 15.44 10.78
C GLY A 344 -0.82 13.92 10.84
N LEU A 345 -0.60 13.20 9.74
CA LEU A 345 -0.59 11.74 9.70
C LEU A 345 0.84 11.18 9.70
N LEU A 346 1.67 11.64 8.76
CA LEU A 346 3.00 11.08 8.47
C LEU A 346 4.05 12.19 8.39
N GLY A 347 5.16 12.05 9.11
CA GLY A 347 6.28 12.99 9.01
C GLY A 347 6.90 12.98 7.61
N ARG A 348 7.55 11.89 7.24
CA ARG A 348 8.22 11.73 5.93
C ARG A 348 7.79 10.46 5.21
N ASN A 349 7.50 10.59 3.92
CA ASN A 349 7.16 9.49 3.02
C ASN A 349 8.26 9.27 1.97
N GLU A 350 9.16 8.29 2.13
CA GLU A 350 10.20 8.07 1.11
C GLU A 350 9.69 7.30 -0.11
N SER A 351 8.86 6.30 0.11
CA SER A 351 8.44 5.36 -0.94
C SER A 351 7.19 4.57 -0.56
N GLY A 352 6.40 5.09 0.38
CA GLY A 352 5.19 4.45 0.84
C GLY A 352 3.94 4.98 0.13
N TRP A 353 2.94 4.13 -0.02
CA TRP A 353 1.61 4.56 -0.46
C TRP A 353 0.83 5.12 0.72
N VAL A 354 0.34 6.36 0.60
CA VAL A 354 -0.64 6.94 1.52
C VAL A 354 -1.98 6.99 0.78
N THR A 355 -2.96 6.20 1.21
CA THR A 355 -4.21 6.02 0.45
C THR A 355 -5.42 5.98 1.36
N ARG A 356 -6.46 6.76 1.07
CA ARG A 356 -7.67 6.85 1.90
C ARG A 356 -7.34 7.23 3.35
N CYS A 357 -6.48 8.22 3.48
CA CYS A 357 -6.02 8.70 4.78
C CYS A 357 -6.39 10.15 5.01
N TYR A 358 -6.57 10.51 6.28
CA TYR A 358 -6.82 11.90 6.63
C TYR A 358 -6.22 12.34 7.97
N SER A 359 -6.15 13.64 8.15
CA SER A 359 -5.75 14.26 9.42
C SER A 359 -6.59 15.50 9.73
N THR A 360 -6.85 15.72 11.03
CA THR A 360 -7.69 16.83 11.48
C THR A 360 -7.09 17.65 12.63
N GLY A 361 -6.16 17.07 13.40
CA GLY A 361 -5.52 17.76 14.52
C GLY A 361 -4.50 18.81 14.07
N SER A 362 -4.27 19.84 14.89
CA SER A 362 -3.37 20.94 14.54
C SER A 362 -1.93 20.48 14.31
N VAL A 363 -1.27 21.01 13.28
CA VAL A 363 0.12 20.67 12.95
C VAL A 363 1.00 21.91 13.07
N THR A 364 2.00 21.84 13.95
CA THR A 364 3.01 22.90 14.14
C THR A 364 4.41 22.34 13.90
N GLY A 365 5.22 23.03 13.09
CA GLY A 365 6.62 22.62 12.82
C GLY A 365 7.50 23.77 12.36
N ASN A 366 8.75 23.47 11.97
CA ASN A 366 9.67 24.46 11.42
C ASN A 366 9.70 24.41 9.88
N ALA A 367 10.30 23.36 9.31
CA ALA A 367 10.35 23.12 7.87
C ALA A 367 9.43 21.96 7.47
N HIS A 368 9.09 21.89 6.18
CA HIS A 368 8.33 20.80 5.56
C HIS A 368 7.11 20.40 6.40
N VAL A 369 6.22 21.36 6.62
CA VAL A 369 5.05 21.20 7.48
C VAL A 369 3.82 20.98 6.61
N GLY A 370 3.21 19.81 6.70
CA GLY A 370 2.03 19.46 5.93
C GLY A 370 0.87 19.07 6.84
N GLY A 371 -0.36 19.42 6.44
CA GLY A 371 -1.53 18.99 7.20
C GLY A 371 -1.66 17.46 7.26
N LEU A 372 -1.36 16.74 6.16
CA LEU A 372 -1.33 15.28 6.11
C LEU A 372 0.10 14.73 6.19
N VAL A 373 0.97 15.13 5.26
CA VAL A 373 2.35 14.63 5.13
C VAL A 373 3.33 15.79 5.12
N GLY A 374 4.37 15.76 5.96
CA GLY A 374 5.37 16.81 5.98
C GLY A 374 6.20 16.87 4.68
N LEU A 375 6.95 15.80 4.42
CA LEU A 375 7.75 15.61 3.21
C LEU A 375 7.31 14.35 2.46
N ASN A 376 6.84 14.53 1.23
CA ASN A 376 6.39 13.44 0.36
C ASN A 376 7.37 13.21 -0.79
N LEU A 377 7.82 11.96 -0.93
CA LEU A 377 8.62 11.46 -2.04
C LEU A 377 7.97 10.28 -2.78
N SER A 378 6.69 10.02 -2.52
CA SER A 378 5.94 8.92 -3.12
C SER A 378 4.48 9.28 -3.36
N LYS A 379 3.58 8.30 -3.34
CA LYS A 379 2.18 8.49 -3.77
C LYS A 379 1.27 8.81 -2.59
N ILE A 380 0.50 9.88 -2.74
CA ILE A 380 -0.65 10.24 -1.90
C ILE A 380 -1.88 10.20 -2.81
N ILE A 381 -2.86 9.39 -2.44
CA ILE A 381 -4.03 9.10 -3.26
C ILE A 381 -5.28 9.13 -2.40
N ASP A 382 -6.36 9.74 -2.89
CA ASP A 382 -7.68 9.70 -2.25
C ASP A 382 -7.60 10.08 -0.75
N SER A 383 -6.99 11.21 -0.43
CA SER A 383 -6.59 11.54 0.96
C SER A 383 -6.74 13.04 1.23
N TYR A 384 -6.93 13.43 2.48
CA TYR A 384 -7.23 14.84 2.77
C TYR A 384 -6.76 15.33 4.14
N SER A 385 -6.75 16.64 4.33
CA SER A 385 -6.44 17.25 5.63
C SER A 385 -7.35 18.44 5.91
N THR A 386 -7.97 18.42 7.09
CA THR A 386 -8.69 19.58 7.64
C THR A 386 -7.89 20.31 8.73
N ALA A 387 -6.66 19.85 8.98
CA ALA A 387 -5.80 20.36 10.04
C ALA A 387 -5.36 21.81 9.80
N SER A 388 -5.38 22.63 10.85
CA SER A 388 -4.70 23.93 10.85
C SER A 388 -3.18 23.71 10.86
N VAL A 389 -2.46 24.31 9.91
CA VAL A 389 -1.02 24.11 9.71
C VAL A 389 -0.24 25.39 9.98
N THR A 390 0.71 25.35 10.90
CA THR A 390 1.63 26.45 11.19
C THR A 390 3.08 26.00 11.02
N GLY A 391 3.85 26.72 10.21
CA GLY A 391 5.26 26.45 10.00
C GLY A 391 6.07 27.70 9.67
N ASN A 392 7.38 27.53 9.47
CA ASN A 392 8.24 28.59 8.96
C ASN A 392 8.34 28.50 7.43
N THR A 393 8.92 27.40 6.92
CA THR A 393 9.20 27.25 5.49
C THR A 393 8.62 25.97 4.90
N ARG A 394 8.12 26.04 3.66
CA ARG A 394 7.51 24.92 2.91
C ARG A 394 6.33 24.33 3.67
N VAL A 395 5.30 25.16 3.81
CA VAL A 395 4.09 24.87 4.59
C VAL A 395 2.94 24.62 3.64
N GLY A 396 2.30 23.45 3.72
CA GLY A 396 1.18 23.09 2.85
C GLY A 396 -0.02 22.58 3.63
N GLY A 397 -1.23 22.93 3.18
CA GLY A 397 -2.46 22.44 3.82
C GLY A 397 -2.61 20.92 3.77
N LEU A 398 -2.05 20.26 2.74
CA LEU A 398 -1.94 18.79 2.67
C LEU A 398 -0.48 18.34 2.81
N VAL A 399 0.43 18.91 2.00
CA VAL A 399 1.84 18.47 1.93
C VAL A 399 2.80 19.64 2.03
N GLY A 400 3.75 19.59 2.97
CA GLY A 400 4.77 20.62 3.11
C GLY A 400 5.70 20.68 1.90
N SER A 401 6.25 19.54 1.49
CA SER A 401 7.05 19.42 0.27
C SER A 401 6.79 18.13 -0.51
N ASN A 402 6.70 18.26 -1.82
CA ASN A 402 6.47 17.16 -2.76
C ASN A 402 7.62 17.13 -3.77
N THR A 403 8.46 16.10 -3.70
CA THR A 403 9.68 15.99 -4.51
C THR A 403 9.96 14.54 -4.84
N ASP A 404 10.49 14.27 -6.02
CA ASP A 404 10.89 12.91 -6.37
C ASP A 404 12.09 12.45 -5.50
N SER A 405 12.23 11.14 -5.32
CA SER A 405 13.41 10.49 -4.75
C SER A 405 14.11 9.62 -5.79
N GLU A 406 15.29 9.08 -5.43
CA GLU A 406 15.99 8.09 -6.25
C GLU A 406 15.17 6.80 -6.48
N VAL A 407 14.23 6.50 -5.56
CA VAL A 407 13.53 5.20 -5.50
C VAL A 407 12.04 5.29 -5.83
N SER A 408 11.45 6.49 -5.87
CA SER A 408 10.03 6.71 -6.16
C SER A 408 9.82 8.10 -6.73
N TRP A 409 8.80 8.21 -7.60
CA TRP A 409 8.29 9.50 -8.06
C TRP A 409 7.16 9.95 -7.14
N ALA A 410 7.18 11.23 -6.78
CA ALA A 410 6.14 11.80 -5.93
C ALA A 410 4.90 12.13 -6.75
N MET A 411 3.74 11.78 -6.22
CA MET A 411 2.45 12.11 -6.83
C MET A 411 1.40 12.35 -5.77
N ILE A 412 0.58 13.37 -6.02
CA ILE A 412 -0.63 13.66 -5.24
C ILE A 412 -1.82 13.57 -6.20
N THR A 413 -2.82 12.76 -5.88
CA THR A 413 -3.97 12.56 -6.76
C THR A 413 -5.25 12.40 -5.97
N ARG A 414 -6.32 13.10 -6.39
CA ARG A 414 -7.62 13.07 -5.71
C ARG A 414 -7.51 13.37 -4.23
N SER A 415 -6.80 14.44 -3.93
CA SER A 415 -6.53 14.83 -2.54
C SER A 415 -6.86 16.28 -2.31
N TYR A 416 -7.19 16.63 -1.06
CA TYR A 416 -7.57 17.99 -0.77
C TYR A 416 -7.20 18.49 0.62
N SER A 417 -7.19 19.81 0.79
CA SER A 417 -7.01 20.44 2.10
C SER A 417 -7.98 21.61 2.32
N THR A 418 -8.41 21.77 3.57
CA THR A 418 -9.34 22.83 3.98
C THR A 418 -8.89 23.55 5.26
N GLY A 419 -7.84 23.11 5.93
CA GLY A 419 -7.36 23.79 7.12
C GLY A 419 -6.60 25.08 6.82
N SER A 420 -6.61 26.02 7.77
CA SER A 420 -5.84 27.28 7.68
C SER A 420 -4.34 27.02 7.57
N VAL A 421 -3.63 27.76 6.71
CA VAL A 421 -2.19 27.61 6.51
C VAL A 421 -1.46 28.89 6.86
N SER A 422 -0.51 28.81 7.79
CA SER A 422 0.36 29.93 8.17
C SER A 422 1.83 29.55 8.01
N GLY A 423 2.55 30.28 7.14
CA GLY A 423 3.97 30.09 6.87
C GLY A 423 4.63 31.38 6.43
N THR A 424 5.94 31.53 6.67
CA THR A 424 6.69 32.74 6.30
C THR A 424 7.28 32.64 4.89
N SER A 425 7.54 31.42 4.40
CA SER A 425 8.13 31.17 3.08
C SER A 425 7.59 29.88 2.47
N TYR A 426 7.22 29.90 1.18
CA TYR A 426 6.64 28.76 0.47
C TYR A 426 5.40 28.18 1.19
N ALA A 427 4.45 29.05 1.51
CA ALA A 427 3.14 28.65 2.03
C ALA A 427 2.19 28.40 0.85
N GLY A 428 1.53 27.24 0.82
CA GLY A 428 0.59 26.89 -0.23
C GLY A 428 -0.65 26.20 0.31
N GLY A 429 -1.81 26.49 -0.30
CA GLY A 429 -3.09 25.97 0.18
C GLY A 429 -3.16 24.43 0.19
N LEU A 430 -2.59 23.77 -0.82
CA LEU A 430 -2.43 22.30 -0.88
C LEU A 430 -0.99 21.86 -0.60
N VAL A 431 -0.07 22.30 -1.46
CA VAL A 431 1.36 21.97 -1.41
C VAL A 431 2.17 23.24 -1.17
N GLY A 432 3.09 23.22 -0.19
CA GLY A 432 3.99 24.35 0.09
C GLY A 432 5.09 24.50 -0.95
N TYR A 433 5.77 23.40 -1.29
CA TYR A 433 6.85 23.37 -2.28
C TYR A 433 6.79 22.10 -3.14
N ASN A 434 6.86 22.24 -4.46
CA ASN A 434 6.74 21.13 -5.42
C ASN A 434 7.88 21.18 -6.45
N VAL A 435 8.62 20.09 -6.64
CA VAL A 435 9.74 20.02 -7.61
C VAL A 435 9.49 18.93 -8.62
N GLY A 436 8.97 19.28 -9.80
CA GLY A 436 8.81 18.35 -10.92
C GLY A 436 7.74 17.26 -10.73
N SER A 437 7.22 17.09 -9.52
CA SER A 437 6.28 16.03 -9.16
C SER A 437 4.84 16.36 -9.52
N ARG A 438 4.04 15.32 -9.81
CA ARG A 438 2.70 15.45 -10.39
C ARG A 438 1.63 15.65 -9.32
N VAL A 439 0.84 16.71 -9.46
CA VAL A 439 -0.35 16.96 -8.63
C VAL A 439 -1.57 17.03 -9.55
N THR A 440 -2.52 16.10 -9.41
CA THR A 440 -3.66 15.97 -10.33
C THR A 440 -4.99 15.76 -9.61
N ALA A 441 -6.08 16.30 -10.16
CA ALA A 441 -7.42 16.21 -9.58
C ALA A 441 -7.44 16.50 -8.06
N SER A 442 -6.64 17.47 -7.61
CA SER A 442 -6.41 17.75 -6.19
C SER A 442 -6.65 19.22 -5.92
N TYR A 443 -7.29 19.52 -4.80
CA TYR A 443 -7.93 20.82 -4.56
C TYR A 443 -7.64 21.37 -3.19
N TRP A 444 -7.74 22.68 -3.03
CA TRP A 444 -7.66 23.29 -1.70
C TRP A 444 -8.65 24.44 -1.61
N ASP A 445 -9.16 24.67 -0.40
CA ASP A 445 -10.12 25.73 -0.15
C ASP A 445 -9.40 27.08 0.01
N THR A 446 -9.69 28.03 -0.89
CA THR A 446 -9.05 29.35 -0.96
C THR A 446 -9.48 30.30 0.15
N ILE A 447 -10.62 30.04 0.77
CA ILE A 447 -11.17 30.85 1.84
C ILE A 447 -10.63 30.36 3.17
N THR A 448 -10.79 29.07 3.47
CA THR A 448 -10.43 28.53 4.79
C THR A 448 -8.93 28.38 4.96
N SER A 449 -8.17 28.12 3.88
CA SER A 449 -6.71 28.07 3.97
C SER A 449 -6.10 29.45 4.24
N GLY A 450 -6.81 30.54 3.90
CA GLY A 450 -6.31 31.91 3.97
C GLY A 450 -5.25 32.25 2.91
N LEU A 451 -5.14 31.47 1.84
CA LEU A 451 -4.13 31.63 0.80
C LEU A 451 -4.77 31.83 -0.58
N THR A 452 -4.01 32.38 -1.52
CA THR A 452 -4.43 32.54 -2.93
C THR A 452 -3.60 31.71 -3.90
N THR A 453 -2.56 31.03 -3.41
CA THR A 453 -1.62 30.25 -4.23
C THR A 453 -1.26 28.91 -3.57
N SER A 454 -0.76 27.99 -4.39
CA SER A 454 -0.15 26.74 -3.96
C SER A 454 0.86 26.26 -5.00
N ALA A 455 1.87 25.49 -4.59
CA ALA A 455 2.86 24.92 -5.52
C ALA A 455 2.29 23.78 -6.39
N GLY A 456 1.06 23.32 -6.12
CA GLY A 456 0.35 22.35 -6.92
C GLY A 456 -1.13 22.26 -6.52
N GLY A 457 -1.94 21.63 -7.37
CA GLY A 457 -3.39 21.52 -7.19
C GLY A 457 -4.14 22.79 -7.61
N THR A 458 -5.46 22.73 -7.55
CA THR A 458 -6.35 23.80 -8.00
C THR A 458 -7.12 24.39 -6.82
N GLY A 459 -6.98 25.70 -6.60
CA GLY A 459 -7.74 26.40 -5.57
C GLY A 459 -9.21 26.50 -5.95
N ARG A 460 -10.09 26.30 -4.96
CA ARG A 460 -11.55 26.39 -5.08
C ARG A 460 -12.10 27.13 -3.88
N THR A 461 -13.19 27.86 -4.05
CA THR A 461 -13.90 28.46 -2.93
C THR A 461 -14.56 27.38 -2.06
N THR A 462 -14.91 27.72 -0.82
CA THR A 462 -15.68 26.82 0.06
C THR A 462 -16.97 26.34 -0.58
N ALA A 463 -17.70 27.21 -1.26
CA ALA A 463 -18.92 26.82 -1.94
C ALA A 463 -18.64 25.76 -3.02
N GLU A 464 -17.62 25.95 -3.87
CA GLU A 464 -17.24 24.96 -4.89
C GLU A 464 -16.73 23.65 -4.29
N MET A 465 -15.96 23.72 -3.20
CA MET A 465 -15.42 22.54 -2.50
C MET A 465 -16.50 21.68 -1.83
N LYS A 466 -17.73 22.19 -1.70
CA LYS A 466 -18.91 21.46 -1.22
C LYS A 466 -19.84 21.01 -2.36
N GLN A 467 -19.35 21.03 -3.60
CA GLN A 467 -20.09 20.57 -4.77
C GLN A 467 -19.39 19.35 -5.37
N GLN A 468 -20.09 18.23 -5.51
CA GLN A 468 -19.55 16.99 -6.08
C GLN A 468 -18.97 17.22 -7.48
N SER A 469 -19.62 18.07 -8.28
CA SER A 469 -19.20 18.43 -9.64
C SER A 469 -17.81 19.08 -9.74
N THR A 470 -17.27 19.62 -8.64
CA THR A 470 -15.91 20.18 -8.56
C THR A 470 -14.85 19.08 -8.66
N PHE A 471 -15.14 17.89 -8.16
CA PHE A 471 -14.21 16.78 -7.97
C PHE A 471 -14.23 15.83 -9.17
N VAL A 472 -13.80 16.35 -10.33
CA VAL A 472 -13.70 15.57 -11.57
C VAL A 472 -12.70 14.43 -11.41
N ASP A 473 -13.04 13.25 -11.94
CA ASP A 473 -12.29 11.99 -11.83
C ASP A 473 -12.27 11.35 -10.43
N TRP A 474 -13.10 11.81 -9.49
CA TRP A 474 -13.27 11.18 -8.18
C TRP A 474 -14.38 10.13 -8.21
N ASP A 475 -14.18 9.06 -7.44
CA ASP A 475 -15.16 7.97 -7.29
C ASP A 475 -16.05 8.23 -6.06
N PHE A 476 -17.26 8.73 -6.31
CA PHE A 476 -18.28 8.95 -5.27
C PHE A 476 -19.19 7.72 -5.05
N ASP A 477 -19.02 6.66 -5.83
CA ASP A 477 -19.78 5.43 -5.68
C ASP A 477 -19.16 4.57 -4.58
N THR A 478 -17.82 4.50 -4.51
CA THR A 478 -17.11 3.57 -3.61
C THR A 478 -16.11 4.22 -2.65
N VAL A 479 -15.49 5.35 -3.01
CA VAL A 479 -14.42 5.95 -2.19
C VAL A 479 -14.92 7.14 -1.38
N TRP A 480 -15.60 8.07 -2.04
CA TRP A 480 -15.96 9.35 -1.47
C TRP A 480 -17.47 9.47 -1.24
N GLN A 481 -17.85 10.21 -0.21
CA GLN A 481 -19.20 10.68 0.04
C GLN A 481 -19.15 12.21 0.20
N ILE A 482 -20.19 12.90 -0.23
CA ILE A 482 -20.36 14.33 -0.03
C ILE A 482 -21.85 14.62 0.17
N ASP A 483 -22.17 15.43 1.16
CA ASP A 483 -23.52 15.95 1.35
C ASP A 483 -23.58 17.32 0.66
N GLU A 484 -24.23 17.35 -0.51
CA GLU A 484 -24.20 18.48 -1.45
C GLU A 484 -24.53 19.84 -0.78
N GLY A 485 -23.61 20.79 -0.92
CA GLY A 485 -23.70 22.13 -0.32
C GLY A 485 -23.38 22.20 1.18
N GLU A 486 -23.30 21.05 1.87
CA GLU A 486 -23.18 20.98 3.33
C GLU A 486 -21.76 20.59 3.78
N THR A 487 -21.20 19.51 3.23
CA THR A 487 -19.90 18.97 3.65
C THR A 487 -18.85 19.06 2.53
N TYR A 488 -17.58 18.98 2.90
CA TYR A 488 -16.53 18.56 1.96
C TYR A 488 -16.65 17.05 1.66
N PRO A 489 -16.00 16.51 0.61
CA PRO A 489 -15.92 15.07 0.40
C PRO A 489 -15.22 14.36 1.56
N TYR A 490 -15.78 13.27 2.08
CA TYR A 490 -15.15 12.43 3.09
C TYR A 490 -15.16 10.97 2.66
N LEU A 491 -14.30 10.16 3.27
CA LEU A 491 -14.10 8.77 2.87
C LEU A 491 -15.26 7.88 3.36
N ARG A 492 -15.71 6.95 2.52
CA ARG A 492 -16.75 5.97 2.87
C ARG A 492 -16.24 4.85 3.77
N SER A 493 -14.98 4.42 3.59
CA SER A 493 -14.37 3.30 4.33
C SER A 493 -14.07 3.63 5.78
N ASN A 494 -13.69 4.88 6.07
CA ASN A 494 -13.34 5.37 7.40
C ASN A 494 -13.83 6.83 7.60
N PRO A 495 -15.14 7.06 7.63
CA PRO A 495 -15.67 8.43 7.62
C PRO A 495 -15.22 9.24 8.84
N GLN A 496 -14.81 10.48 8.60
CA GLN A 496 -14.58 11.44 9.68
C GLN A 496 -15.89 11.72 10.42
N SER A 497 -15.84 11.72 11.75
CA SER A 497 -16.98 12.03 12.61
C SER A 497 -16.67 13.22 13.53
N PRO A 498 -17.42 14.33 13.45
CA PRO A 498 -18.46 14.61 12.44
C PRO A 498 -17.84 14.77 11.03
N PRO A 499 -18.66 14.67 9.95
CA PRO A 499 -18.21 14.99 8.60
C PRO A 499 -17.54 16.37 8.51
N PRO A 500 -16.58 16.56 7.59
CA PRO A 500 -15.89 17.83 7.44
C PRO A 500 -16.84 18.91 6.90
N MET A 501 -17.01 19.98 7.67
CA MET A 501 -17.92 21.11 7.40
C MET A 501 -17.21 22.34 6.90
#